data_AF-A0A2V7S563-F1
#
_entry.id   AF-A0A2V7S563-F1
#
_cell.length_a   1.000
_cell.length_b   1.000
_cell.length_c   1.000
_cell.angle_alpha   90.00
_cell.angle_beta   90.00
_cell.angle_gamma   90.00
#
_symmetry.space_group_name_H-M   'P 1'
#
loop_
_entity.id
_entity.type
_entity.pdbx_description
1 polymer ?
#
loop_
_entity_poly.entity_id
_entity_poly.type
_entity_poly.pdbx_seq_one_letter_code
_entity_poly.pdbx_strand_id
1 'polypeptide(L)' 'QSRASIAKDLPVLAPKGGAFSKSGVGLYIEVADLQQVLPTLKGAEVVVPLRKTFYGATEIFVREPGGTVVGFAQHGA' A
#
# COMPACT_ATOMS: atom_id res chain seq x y z
N GLN A 1 0.10 -11.75 -5.86
CA GLN A 1 0.81 -10.66 -6.56
C GLN A 1 2.18 -11.16 -7.05
N SER A 2 2.63 -10.81 -8.25
CA SER A 2 4.00 -11.02 -8.77
C SER A 2 4.89 -9.78 -8.58
N ARG A 3 6.21 -9.98 -8.42
CA ARG A 3 7.19 -8.87 -8.31
C ARG A 3 7.21 -7.96 -9.55
N ALA A 4 7.04 -8.55 -10.75
CA ALA A 4 7.02 -7.80 -12.00
C ALA A 4 5.81 -6.87 -12.09
N SER A 5 4.64 -7.36 -11.69
CA SER A 5 3.41 -6.56 -11.63
C SER A 5 3.52 -5.43 -10.60
N ILE A 6 4.11 -5.68 -9.42
CA ILE A 6 4.37 -4.63 -8.41
C ILE A 6 5.28 -3.54 -8.99
N ALA A 7 6.40 -3.92 -9.63
CA ALA A 7 7.33 -2.93 -10.17
C ALA A 7 6.69 -2.05 -11.27
N LYS A 8 5.75 -2.62 -12.04
CA LYS A 8 5.03 -1.89 -13.09
C LYS A 8 4.00 -0.89 -12.54
N ASP A 9 3.23 -1.28 -11.53
CA ASP A 9 2.14 -0.46 -10.96
C ASP A 9 2.59 0.45 -9.80
N LEU A 10 3.57 -0.03 -9.03
CA LEU A 10 4.09 0.58 -7.81
C LEU A 10 5.63 0.55 -7.82
N PRO A 11 6.31 1.36 -8.66
CA PRO A 11 7.76 1.42 -8.70
C PRO A 11 8.39 1.75 -7.34
N VAL A 12 7.70 2.56 -6.53
CA VAL A 12 8.12 2.89 -5.15
C VAL A 12 8.19 1.67 -4.23
N LEU A 13 7.47 0.59 -4.54
CA LEU A 13 7.50 -0.68 -3.80
C LEU A 13 8.43 -1.71 -4.45
N ALA A 14 9.23 -1.35 -5.46
CA ALA A 14 10.07 -2.32 -6.16
C ALA A 14 11.07 -3.02 -5.21
N PRO A 15 11.40 -4.30 -5.45
CA PRO A 15 12.34 -5.06 -4.60
C PRO A 15 13.74 -4.46 -4.51
N LYS A 16 14.21 -3.80 -5.58
CA LYS A 16 15.49 -3.09 -5.60
C LYS A 16 15.23 -1.59 -5.46
N GLY A 17 15.80 -0.97 -4.43
CA GLY A 17 15.73 0.48 -4.20
C GLY A 17 14.38 1.03 -3.73
N GLY A 18 13.30 0.24 -3.78
CA GLY A 18 11.98 0.62 -3.30
C GLY A 18 11.71 0.20 -1.85
N ALA A 19 10.52 0.52 -1.35
CA ALA A 19 10.10 0.31 0.03
C ALA A 19 10.06 -1.17 0.47
N PHE A 20 9.95 -2.13 -0.46
CA PHE A 20 10.05 -3.56 -0.18
C PHE A 20 11.50 -4.06 -0.05
N SER A 21 12.51 -3.24 -0.36
CA SER A 21 13.92 -3.64 -0.21
C SER A 21 14.32 -3.93 1.24
N LYS A 22 13.63 -3.32 2.22
CA LYS A 22 13.93 -3.46 3.66
C LYS A 22 13.23 -4.65 4.32
N SER A 23 12.00 -4.93 3.92
CA SER A 23 11.09 -5.90 4.58
C SER A 23 10.96 -7.21 3.80
N GLY A 24 11.23 -7.22 2.48
CA GLY A 24 11.06 -8.39 1.61
C GLY A 24 9.60 -8.81 1.38
N VAL A 25 8.71 -8.46 2.31
CA VAL A 25 7.26 -8.70 2.33
C VAL A 25 6.52 -7.36 2.45
N GLY A 26 5.36 -7.28 1.80
CA GLY A 26 4.37 -6.21 2.00
C GLY A 26 2.99 -6.83 2.16
N LEU A 27 2.15 -6.20 2.97
CA LEU A 27 0.77 -6.65 3.20
C LEU A 27 -0.19 -5.84 2.36
N TYR A 28 -1.23 -6.50 1.86
CA TYR A 28 -2.36 -5.88 1.19
C TYR A 28 -3.62 -6.34 1.91
N ILE A 29 -4.38 -5.40 2.44
CA ILE A 29 -5.54 -5.65 3.28
C ILE A 29 -6.73 -4.97 2.64
N GLU A 30 -7.71 -5.77 2.25
CA GLU A 30 -8.99 -5.26 1.82
C GLU A 30 -9.80 -4.80 3.04
N VAL A 31 -10.43 -3.63 2.93
CA VAL A 31 -11.27 -3.04 3.97
C VAL A 31 -12.62 -2.63 3.39
N ALA A 32 -13.67 -2.77 4.21
CA ALA A 32 -15.03 -2.42 3.80
C ALA A 32 -15.20 -0.90 3.59
N ASP A 33 -14.56 -0.09 4.44
CA ASP A 33 -14.63 1.37 4.38
C ASP A 33 -13.26 1.98 4.69
N LEU A 34 -12.60 2.49 3.66
CA LEU A 34 -11.29 3.12 3.80
C LEU A 34 -11.38 4.42 4.60
N GLN A 35 -12.51 5.12 4.60
CA GLN A 35 -12.66 6.37 5.35
C GLN A 35 -12.57 6.14 6.86
N GLN A 36 -12.94 4.94 7.35
CA GLN A 36 -12.76 4.57 8.76
C GLN A 36 -11.29 4.30 9.12
N VAL A 37 -10.47 3.90 8.15
CA VAL A 37 -9.04 3.61 8.34
C VAL A 37 -8.19 4.88 8.31
N LEU A 38 -8.48 5.85 7.42
CA LEU A 38 -7.64 7.03 7.23
C LEU A 38 -7.30 7.80 8.54
N PRO A 39 -8.22 8.01 9.50
CA PRO A 39 -7.91 8.71 10.74
C PRO A 39 -6.87 7.98 11.60
N THR A 40 -6.82 6.65 11.55
CA THR A 40 -5.89 5.84 12.36
C THR A 40 -4.48 5.83 11.77
N LEU A 41 -4.31 6.24 10.53
CA LEU A 41 -3.01 6.31 9.84
C LEU A 41 -2.28 7.64 10.11
N LYS A 42 -2.85 8.56 10.90
CA LYS A 42 -2.21 9.84 11.22
C LYS A 42 -0.84 9.61 11.88
N GLY A 43 0.20 10.18 11.27
CA GLY A 43 1.59 10.07 11.73
C GLY A 43 2.37 8.91 11.12
N ALA A 44 1.73 8.00 10.37
CA ALA A 44 2.43 6.97 9.63
C ALA A 44 3.14 7.55 8.39
N GLU A 45 4.28 6.95 8.00
CA GLU A 45 4.96 7.27 6.74
C GLU A 45 4.08 6.78 5.58
N VAL A 46 3.53 7.71 4.81
CA VAL A 46 2.79 7.37 3.58
C VAL A 46 3.79 7.02 2.48
N VAL A 47 3.76 5.76 2.04
CA VAL A 47 4.63 5.23 0.99
C VAL A 47 3.97 5.38 -0.39
N VAL A 48 2.66 5.17 -0.44
CA VAL A 48 1.83 5.43 -1.61
C VAL A 48 0.65 6.27 -1.14
N PRO A 49 0.48 7.50 -1.65
CA PRO A 49 -0.64 8.35 -1.26
C PRO A 49 -1.97 7.73 -1.69
N LEU A 50 -3.05 8.19 -1.05
CA LEU A 50 -4.41 7.79 -1.39
C LEU A 50 -4.65 7.96 -2.90
N ARG A 51 -5.00 6.88 -3.58
CA ARG A 51 -5.19 6.86 -5.03
C ARG A 51 -6.33 5.93 -5.42
N LYS A 52 -6.90 6.18 -6.60
CA LYS A 52 -7.78 5.23 -7.29
C LYS A 52 -6.97 4.49 -8.35
N THR A 53 -7.03 3.17 -8.37
CA THR A 53 -6.25 2.34 -9.29
C THR A 53 -7.01 2.08 -10.58
N PHE A 54 -6.29 1.63 -11.61
CA PHE A 54 -6.89 1.23 -12.90
C PHE A 54 -7.85 0.04 -12.78
N TYR A 55 -7.69 -0.78 -11.72
CA TYR A 55 -8.53 -1.95 -11.43
C TYR A 55 -9.68 -1.61 -10.48
N GLY A 56 -9.93 -0.33 -10.18
CA GLY A 56 -11.12 0.14 -9.50
C GLY A 56 -11.03 0.26 -7.97
N ALA A 57 -9.89 -0.07 -7.37
CA ALA A 57 -9.70 0.07 -5.92
C ALA A 57 -9.36 1.52 -5.53
N THR A 58 -9.85 1.95 -4.38
CA THR A 58 -9.33 3.13 -3.67
C THR A 58 -8.39 2.65 -2.59
N GLU A 59 -7.12 3.08 -2.59
CA GLU A 59 -6.10 2.50 -1.71
C GLU A 59 -5.04 3.51 -1.24
N ILE A 60 -4.41 3.18 -0.12
CA ILE A 60 -3.26 3.89 0.48
C ILE A 60 -2.27 2.87 1.01
N PHE A 61 -0.96 3.16 0.92
CA PHE A 61 0.07 2.32 1.52
C PHE A 61 0.90 3.13 2.51
N VAL A 62 1.10 2.58 3.69
CA VAL A 62 1.91 3.18 4.75
C VAL A 62 3.02 2.25 5.18
N ARG A 63 4.05 2.79 5.83
CA ARG A 63 5.04 1.99 6.55
C ARG A 63 4.64 1.90 8.02
N GLU A 64 4.56 0.67 8.52
CA GLU A 64 4.36 0.42 9.95
C GLU A 64 5.70 0.47 10.72
N PRO A 65 5.70 0.64 12.06
CA PRO A 65 6.92 0.85 12.85
C PRO A 65 8.05 -0.19 12.69
N GLY A 66 7.74 -1.46 12.40
CA GLY A 66 8.66 -2.54 12.08
C GLY A 66 9.28 -2.45 10.68
N GLY A 67 8.85 -1.49 9.86
CA GLY A 67 9.40 -1.20 8.53
C GLY A 67 8.69 -1.90 7.38
N THR A 68 7.74 -2.79 7.65
CA THR A 68 6.88 -3.40 6.64
C THR A 68 5.96 -2.37 6.02
N VAL A 69 5.65 -2.55 4.74
CA VAL A 69 4.67 -1.72 4.03
C VAL A 69 3.33 -2.43 4.05
N VAL A 70 2.28 -1.72 4.46
CA VAL A 70 0.91 -2.20 4.55
C VAL A 70 0.03 -1.32 3.66
N GLY A 71 -0.62 -1.95 2.69
CA GLY A 71 -1.63 -1.34 1.83
C GLY A 71 -3.03 -1.63 2.34
N PHE A 72 -3.85 -0.60 2.48
CA PHE A 72 -5.28 -0.72 2.74
C PHE A 72 -6.03 -0.33 1.48
N ALA A 73 -6.96 -1.17 1.06
CA ALA A 73 -7.71 -0.95 -0.17
C ALA A 73 -9.19 -1.26 0.02
N GLN A 74 -10.03 -0.38 -0.52
CA GLN A 74 -11.47 -0.62 -0.66
C GLN A 74 -11.76 -0.85 -2.14
N HIS A 75 -12.32 -2.02 -2.44
CA HIS A 75 -12.93 -2.32 -3.75
C HIS A 75 -14.40 -1.88 -3.72
N GLY A 76 -15.01 -1.67 -4.89
CA GLY A 76 -16.34 -1.07 -5.00
C GLY A 76 -17.36 -1.60 -3.98
N ALA A 77 -18.05 -0.68 -3.31
CA ALA A 77 -19.20 -0.98 -2.46
C ALA A 77 -20.42 -1.42 -3.29
#